data_AF-A0A800BNK1-F1
#
_entry.id   AF-A0A800BNK1-F1
#
_cell.length_a   1.000
_cell.length_b   1.000
_cell.length_c   1.000
_cell.angle_alpha   90.00
_cell.angle_beta   90.00
_cell.angle_gamma   90.00
#
_symmetry.space_group_name_H-M   'P 1'
#
loop_
_entity.id
_entity.type
_entity.pdbx_description
1 polymer ?
#
loop_
_entity_poly.entity_id
_entity_poly.type
_entity_poly.pdbx_seq_one_letter_code
_entity_poly.pdbx_strand_id
1 'polypeptide(L)'
;MNKLESRGERDNRVASIRNSKHPSQVVHILYLPQENAFATSGIKSLFGLKEILIPAYLVIRDIELIGMIVSCFLDEISSAQERESTFTYRARFTVLGDDYTLTETGNYMKLDLAH
;
A
#
# COMPACT_ATOMS: atom_id res chain seq x y z
N MET A 1 30.52 13.53 12.55
CA MET A 1 30.41 12.14 12.08
C MET A 1 30.11 11.27 13.29
N ASN A 2 28.88 10.76 13.42
CA ASN A 2 28.57 9.59 14.23
C ASN A 2 27.72 8.66 13.36
N LYS A 3 28.40 7.67 12.82
CA LYS A 3 27.88 6.47 12.17
C LYS A 3 27.56 5.49 13.30
N LEU A 4 26.44 4.77 13.21
CA LEU A 4 25.93 3.73 14.12
C LEU A 4 24.84 4.13 15.14
N GLU A 5 23.71 4.65 14.66
CA GLU A 5 22.37 4.36 15.23
C GLU A 5 21.43 4.29 14.01
N SER A 6 21.05 3.15 13.43
CA SER A 6 19.99 2.26 13.91
C SER A 6 19.92 0.94 13.10
N ARG A 7 21.02 0.17 13.03
CA ARG A 7 21.05 -1.13 12.31
C ARG A 7 20.27 -2.27 13.02
N GLY A 8 19.19 -1.94 13.75
CA GLY A 8 18.56 -2.83 14.72
C GLY A 8 17.09 -2.60 15.07
N GLU A 9 16.35 -1.78 14.32
CA GLU A 9 14.90 -1.90 14.26
C GLU A 9 14.63 -2.72 12.99
N ARG A 10 14.35 -4.02 13.15
CA ARG A 10 14.35 -5.01 12.07
C ARG A 10 13.60 -4.45 10.86
N ASP A 11 14.26 -4.41 9.70
CA ASP A 11 13.64 -3.99 8.46
C ASP A 11 12.53 -5.00 8.13
N ASN A 12 11.31 -4.75 8.64
CA ASN A 12 10.15 -5.59 8.41
C ASN A 12 9.66 -5.47 6.95
N ARG A 13 10.42 -4.80 6.09
CA ARG A 13 10.20 -4.74 4.67
C ARG A 13 10.35 -6.12 4.04
N VAL A 14 9.26 -6.57 3.43
CA VAL A 14 9.21 -7.86 2.74
C VAL A 14 9.23 -7.71 1.22
N ALA A 15 8.80 -6.54 0.70
CA ALA A 15 8.73 -6.29 -0.73
C ALA A 15 8.82 -4.79 -1.05
N SER A 16 8.88 -4.48 -2.34
CA SER A 16 8.78 -3.12 -2.85
C SER A 16 8.07 -3.09 -4.19
N ILE A 17 7.24 -2.09 -4.37
CA ILE A 17 6.46 -1.87 -5.58
C ILE A 17 6.90 -0.52 -6.14
N ARG A 18 7.38 -0.53 -7.38
CA ARG A 18 7.67 0.71 -8.11
C ARG A 18 6.44 1.07 -8.93
N ASN A 19 6.10 2.35 -8.93
CA ASN A 19 5.07 2.87 -9.83
C ASN A 19 5.48 2.60 -11.29
N SER A 20 4.55 2.13 -12.11
CA SER A 20 4.84 1.74 -13.50
C SER A 20 5.04 2.97 -14.40
N LYS A 21 4.37 4.08 -14.08
CA LYS A 21 4.45 5.37 -14.79
C LYS A 21 5.62 6.23 -14.32
N HIS A 22 5.95 6.17 -13.03
CA HIS A 22 7.04 6.93 -12.41
C HIS A 22 7.98 6.03 -11.60
N PRO A 23 8.96 5.37 -12.23
CA PRO A 23 9.80 4.37 -11.57
C PRO A 23 10.62 4.87 -10.36
N SER A 24 10.78 6.20 -10.20
CA SER A 24 11.37 6.83 -9.02
C SER A 24 10.47 6.80 -7.78
N GLN A 25 9.15 6.67 -7.97
CA GLN A 25 8.19 6.50 -6.90
C GLN A 25 8.17 5.03 -6.48
N VAL A 26 8.70 4.75 -5.30
CA VAL A 26 8.79 3.40 -4.75
C VAL A 26 8.09 3.38 -3.40
N VAL A 27 7.19 2.41 -3.23
CA VAL A 27 6.60 2.09 -1.94
C VAL A 27 7.10 0.74 -1.45
N HIS A 28 7.23 0.61 -0.13
CA HIS A 28 7.66 -0.62 0.51
C HIS A 28 6.46 -1.33 1.12
N ILE A 29 6.53 -2.66 1.19
CA ILE A 29 5.57 -3.46 1.94
C ILE A 29 6.25 -3.90 3.22
N LEU A 30 5.69 -3.49 4.35
CA LEU A 30 6.16 -3.82 5.69
C LEU A 30 5.26 -4.87 6.31
N TYR A 31 5.82 -5.91 6.91
CA TYR A 31 5.07 -6.80 7.78
C TYR A 31 4.88 -6.17 9.17
N LEU A 32 3.66 -6.21 9.69
CA LEU A 32 3.27 -5.70 11.00
C LEU A 32 2.84 -6.88 11.89
N PRO A 33 3.77 -7.49 12.65
CA PRO A 33 3.47 -8.71 13.40
C PRO A 33 2.35 -8.54 14.44
N GLN A 34 2.25 -7.36 15.07
CA GLN A 34 1.24 -7.09 16.09
C GLN A 34 -0.18 -7.00 15.52
N GLU A 35 -0.30 -6.63 14.24
CA GLU A 35 -1.57 -6.47 13.54
C GLU A 35 -1.93 -7.70 12.69
N ASN A 36 -1.04 -8.70 12.62
CA ASN A 36 -1.12 -9.82 11.68
C ASN A 36 -1.45 -9.34 10.25
N ALA A 37 -0.74 -8.30 9.81
CA ALA A 37 -1.03 -7.59 8.57
C ALA A 37 0.26 -7.13 7.89
N PHE A 38 0.11 -6.68 6.65
CA PHE A 38 1.11 -5.94 5.92
C PHE A 38 0.63 -4.50 5.76
N ALA A 39 1.56 -3.56 5.58
CA ALA A 39 1.23 -2.18 5.27
C ALA A 39 2.12 -1.64 4.17
N THR A 40 1.58 -0.75 3.34
CA THR A 40 2.42 0.08 2.49
C THR A 40 3.19 1.09 3.35
N SER A 41 4.37 1.48 2.86
CA SER A 41 5.16 2.57 3.41
C SER A 41 5.75 3.37 2.25
N GLY A 42 5.30 4.61 2.13
CA GLY A 42 5.78 5.55 1.11
C GLY A 42 4.64 6.32 0.44
N ILE A 43 3.41 5.80 0.46
CA ILE A 43 2.26 6.49 -0.14
C ILE A 43 2.06 7.86 0.52
N LYS A 44 2.16 7.92 1.85
CA LYS A 44 1.97 9.17 2.59
C LYS A 44 3.05 10.19 2.28
N SER A 45 4.31 9.78 2.23
CA SER A 45 5.41 10.70 1.94
C SER A 45 5.44 11.16 0.49
N LEU A 46 5.03 10.30 -0.45
CA LEU A 46 5.06 10.62 -1.88
C LEU A 46 3.84 11.43 -2.33
N PHE A 47 2.66 11.14 -1.77
CA PHE A 47 1.38 11.63 -2.29
C PHE A 47 0.49 12.30 -1.22
N GLY A 48 0.88 12.29 0.05
CA GLY A 48 0.06 12.85 1.14
C GLY A 48 -1.16 12.02 1.53
N LEU A 49 -1.30 10.80 1.01
CA LEU A 49 -2.43 9.91 1.25
C LEU A 49 -2.15 8.90 2.37
N LYS A 50 -3.19 8.28 2.95
CA LYS A 50 -3.02 7.22 3.95
C LYS A 50 -2.36 5.99 3.34
N GLU A 51 -1.56 5.30 4.14
CA GLU A 51 -1.01 4.00 3.76
C GLU A 51 -2.14 2.95 3.71
N ILE A 52 -1.92 1.87 2.97
CA ILE A 52 -2.88 0.76 2.85
C ILE A 52 -2.47 -0.33 3.83
N LEU A 53 -3.39 -0.76 4.69
CA LEU A 53 -3.24 -1.92 5.56
C LEU A 53 -3.89 -3.14 4.90
N ILE A 54 -3.15 -4.22 4.79
CA ILE A 54 -3.53 -5.43 4.08
C ILE A 54 -3.45 -6.61 5.05
N PRO A 55 -4.58 -7.17 5.50
CA PRO A 55 -4.58 -8.35 6.36
C PRO A 55 -3.75 -9.50 5.79
N ALA A 56 -2.99 -10.20 6.64
CA ALA A 56 -2.06 -11.24 6.17
C ALA A 56 -2.78 -12.37 5.40
N TYR A 57 -4.02 -12.70 5.75
CA TYR A 57 -4.79 -13.73 5.06
C TYR A 57 -5.06 -13.38 3.58
N LEU A 58 -5.17 -12.10 3.21
CA LEU A 58 -5.32 -11.69 1.81
C LEU A 58 -4.03 -11.88 1.02
N VAL A 59 -2.90 -11.57 1.64
CA VAL A 59 -1.58 -11.76 1.02
C VAL A 59 -1.26 -13.25 0.83
N ILE A 60 -1.60 -14.08 1.82
CA ILE A 60 -1.43 -15.54 1.74
C ILE A 60 -2.35 -16.14 0.67
N ARG A 61 -3.58 -15.61 0.53
CA ARG A 61 -4.52 -16.07 -0.48
C ARG A 61 -3.99 -15.84 -1.90
N ASP A 62 -3.51 -14.64 -2.19
CA ASP A 62 -2.97 -14.30 -3.51
C ASP A 62 -2.04 -13.08 -3.45
N ILE A 63 -0.74 -13.34 -3.28
CA ILE A 63 0.27 -12.28 -3.17
C ILE A 63 0.42 -11.46 -4.45
N GLU A 64 0.23 -12.08 -5.62
CA GLU A 64 0.36 -11.41 -6.91
C GLU A 64 -0.79 -10.44 -7.11
N LEU A 65 -2.02 -10.87 -6.81
CA LEU A 65 -3.21 -10.01 -6.86
C LEU A 65 -3.09 -8.80 -5.94
N ILE A 66 -2.65 -9.01 -4.69
CA ILE A 66 -2.43 -7.89 -3.77
C ILE A 66 -1.36 -6.92 -4.29
N GLY A 67 -0.26 -7.44 -4.84
CA GLY A 67 0.77 -6.63 -5.48
C GLY A 67 0.20 -5.79 -6.64
N MET A 68 -0.64 -6.39 -7.48
CA MET A 68 -1.32 -5.70 -8.58
C MET A 68 -2.27 -4.62 -8.09
N ILE A 69 -3.07 -4.88 -7.04
CA ILE A 69 -3.97 -3.89 -6.45
C ILE A 69 -3.19 -2.67 -5.97
N VAL A 70 -2.11 -2.88 -5.21
CA VAL A 70 -1.28 -1.78 -4.72
C VAL A 70 -0.64 -1.03 -5.88
N SER A 71 -0.09 -1.73 -6.87
CA SER A 71 0.50 -1.10 -8.06
C SER A 71 -0.53 -0.24 -8.82
N CYS A 72 -1.76 -0.73 -8.98
CA CYS A 72 -2.84 0.00 -9.63
C CYS A 72 -3.18 1.29 -8.86
N PHE A 73 -3.24 1.24 -7.53
CA PHE A 73 -3.43 2.46 -6.74
C PHE A 73 -2.32 3.47 -6.95
N LEU A 74 -1.05 3.05 -6.98
CA LEU A 74 0.06 3.98 -7.25
C LEU A 74 -0.09 4.65 -8.62
N ASP A 75 -0.47 3.88 -9.64
CA ASP A 75 -0.64 4.37 -11.00
C ASP A 75 -1.84 5.33 -11.13
N GLU A 76 -2.93 5.10 -10.37
CA GLU A 76 -4.08 6.00 -10.31
C GLU A 76 -3.75 7.29 -9.56
N ILE A 77 -3.11 7.18 -8.38
CA ILE A 77 -2.70 8.32 -7.56
C ILE A 77 -1.76 9.23 -8.36
N SER A 78 -0.74 8.64 -8.98
CA SER A 78 0.24 9.42 -9.72
C SER A 78 -0.38 10.10 -10.94
N SER A 79 -1.31 9.45 -11.64
CA SER A 79 -2.02 10.11 -12.75
C SER A 79 -2.98 11.20 -12.29
N ALA A 80 -3.56 11.10 -11.11
CA ALA A 80 -4.34 12.19 -10.56
C ALA A 80 -3.47 13.42 -10.29
N GLN A 81 -2.27 13.21 -9.72
CA GLN A 81 -1.29 14.26 -9.44
C GLN A 81 -0.77 14.93 -10.73
N GLU A 82 -0.44 14.16 -11.78
CA GLU A 82 -0.02 14.70 -13.08
C GLU A 82 -1.09 15.63 -13.70
N ARG A 83 -2.36 15.35 -13.43
CA ARG A 83 -3.51 16.11 -13.95
C ARG A 83 -3.95 17.23 -13.01
N GLU A 84 -3.21 17.49 -11.94
CA GLU A 84 -3.58 18.43 -10.87
C GLU A 84 -5.00 18.17 -10.31
N SER A 85 -5.39 16.90 -10.27
CA SER A 85 -6.71 16.45 -9.81
C SER A 85 -6.62 15.77 -8.44
N THR A 86 -7.72 15.77 -7.70
CA THR A 86 -7.79 15.13 -6.38
C THR A 86 -8.02 13.63 -6.53
N PHE A 87 -7.14 12.82 -5.93
CA PHE A 87 -7.37 11.39 -5.76
C PHE A 87 -8.13 11.11 -4.47
N THR A 88 -9.04 10.15 -4.51
CA THR A 88 -9.68 9.60 -3.30
C THR A 88 -9.84 8.10 -3.48
N TYR A 89 -9.51 7.34 -2.45
CA TYR A 89 -9.71 5.90 -2.45
C TYR A 89 -11.18 5.56 -2.67
N ARG A 90 -11.45 4.64 -3.59
CA ARG A 90 -12.79 4.11 -3.78
C ARG A 90 -13.11 3.19 -2.60
N ALA A 91 -14.23 3.43 -1.93
CA ALA A 91 -14.65 2.64 -0.78
C ALA A 91 -14.92 1.16 -1.14
N ARG A 92 -15.34 0.89 -2.38
CA ARG A 92 -15.57 -0.47 -2.92
C ARG A 92 -15.13 -0.54 -4.38
N PHE A 93 -14.57 -1.67 -4.78
CA PHE A 93 -14.11 -1.93 -6.15
C PHE A 93 -14.01 -3.44 -6.41
N THR A 94 -13.95 -3.85 -7.68
CA THR A 94 -13.88 -5.26 -8.08
C THR A 94 -12.57 -5.53 -8.80
N VAL A 95 -11.88 -6.61 -8.44
CA VAL A 95 -10.64 -7.05 -9.09
C VAL A 95 -10.72 -8.55 -9.35
N LEU A 96 -10.57 -8.94 -10.62
CA LEU A 96 -10.67 -10.34 -11.07
C LEU A 96 -11.92 -11.09 -10.57
N GLY A 97 -13.04 -10.37 -10.42
CA GLY A 97 -14.33 -10.94 -10.01
C GLY A 97 -14.56 -10.99 -8.49
N ASP A 98 -13.56 -10.64 -7.68
CA ASP A 98 -13.72 -10.45 -6.24
C ASP A 98 -13.98 -8.98 -5.93
N ASP A 99 -14.95 -8.73 -5.05
CA ASP A 99 -15.21 -7.40 -4.53
C ASP A 99 -14.34 -7.13 -3.31
N TYR A 100 -13.80 -5.91 -3.24
CA TYR A 100 -12.96 -5.42 -2.17
C TYR A 100 -13.52 -4.11 -1.62
N THR A 101 -13.21 -3.85 -0.37
CA THR A 101 -13.47 -2.56 0.28
C THR A 101 -12.19 -1.94 0.83
N LEU A 102 -12.16 -0.60 0.88
CA LEU A 102 -11.18 0.17 1.61
C LEU A 102 -11.89 0.99 2.68
N THR A 103 -11.62 0.66 3.94
CA THR A 103 -12.22 1.35 5.08
C THR A 103 -11.15 2.08 5.87
N GLU A 104 -11.42 3.33 6.24
CA GLU A 104 -10.51 4.11 7.07
C GLU A 104 -10.38 3.46 8.45
N THR A 105 -9.16 3.15 8.89
CA THR A 105 -8.89 2.55 10.20
C THR A 105 -7.60 3.16 10.76
N GLY A 106 -7.76 4.05 11.75
CA GLY A 106 -6.64 4.81 12.31
C GLY A 106 -5.90 5.59 11.22
N ASN A 107 -4.60 5.31 11.07
CA ASN A 107 -3.75 5.97 10.07
C ASN A 107 -3.73 5.29 8.69
N TYR A 108 -4.57 4.27 8.48
CA TYR A 108 -4.55 3.44 7.29
C TYR A 108 -5.90 3.44 6.56
N MET A 109 -5.86 3.06 5.28
CA MET A 109 -7.01 2.49 4.57
C MET A 109 -6.86 0.97 4.60
N LYS A 110 -7.77 0.28 5.30
CA LYS A 110 -7.74 -1.17 5.45
C LYS A 110 -8.45 -1.83 4.26
N LEU A 111 -7.73 -2.72 3.58
CA LEU A 111 -8.24 -3.55 2.50
C LEU A 111 -8.93 -4.79 3.09
N ASP A 112 -10.16 -5.07 2.66
CA ASP A 112 -10.90 -6.28 3.00
C ASP A 112 -11.68 -6.79 1.79
N LEU A 113 -12.13 -8.05 1.82
CA LEU A 113 -13.13 -8.54 0.87
C LEU A 113 -14.49 -7.91 1.20
N ALA A 114 -15.26 -7.55 0.17
CA ALA A 114 -16.64 -7.15 0.35
C ALA A 114 -17.49 -8.42 0.51
N HIS A 115 -18.06 -8.59 1.71
CA HIS A 115 -19.08 -9.61 1.97
C HIS A 115 -20.47 -9.05 1.71
#